data_AF-A0A1G2HJ97-F1
#
_entry.id   AF-A0A1G2HJ97-F1
#
_cell.length_a   1.000
_cell.length_b   1.000
_cell.length_c   1.000
_cell.angle_alpha   90.00
_cell.angle_beta   90.00
_cell.angle_gamma   90.00
#
_symmetry.space_group_name_H-M   'P 1'
#
loop_
_entity.id
_entity.type
_entity.pdbx_description
1 polymer ?
#
loop_
_entity_poly.entity_id
_entity_poly.type
_entity_poly.pdbx_seq_one_letter_code
_entity_poly.pdbx_strand_id
1 'polypeptide(L)'
;MKENFSELISYLDMRFAKIETRLDDLSGRFDDLQVSVDGYAKRAEAYFQEMVMLSHRVSLHEKWLRQIAEKVGVKLEDYQS
;
A
#
# COMPACT_ATOMS: atom_id res chain seq x y z
N MET A 1 36.55 44.70 -26.51
CA MET A 1 35.22 44.32 -27.03
C MET A 1 34.47 43.73 -25.86
N LYS A 2 33.34 44.29 -25.42
CA LYS A 2 32.51 43.64 -24.38
C LYS A 2 31.69 42.57 -25.08
N GLU A 3 31.95 41.30 -24.80
CA GLU A 3 31.10 40.22 -25.31
C GLU A 3 29.67 40.42 -24.78
N ASN A 4 28.70 40.35 -25.68
CA ASN A 4 27.28 40.47 -25.33
C ASN A 4 26.73 39.07 -25.04
N PHE A 5 26.40 38.80 -23.79
CA PHE A 5 25.85 37.52 -23.34
C PHE A 5 24.31 37.49 -23.26
N SER A 6 23.62 38.51 -23.78
CA SER A 6 22.15 38.64 -23.65
C SER A 6 21.38 37.42 -24.16
N GLU A 7 21.82 36.85 -25.30
CA GLU A 7 21.17 35.67 -25.89
C GLU A 7 21.38 34.42 -25.05
N LEU A 8 22.58 34.23 -24.50
CA LEU A 8 22.88 33.12 -23.60
C LEU A 8 22.05 33.21 -22.32
N ILE A 9 21.95 34.42 -21.73
CA ILE A 9 21.15 34.64 -20.52
C ILE A 9 19.68 34.32 -20.79
N SER A 10 19.11 34.85 -21.87
CA SER A 10 17.71 34.58 -22.23
C SER A 10 17.44 33.09 -22.49
N TYR A 11 18.38 32.39 -23.15
CA TYR A 11 18.28 30.95 -23.34
C TYR A 11 18.30 30.20 -22.01
N LEU A 12 19.19 30.57 -21.09
CA LEU A 12 19.29 29.94 -19.78
C LEU A 12 18.04 30.19 -18.93
N ASP A 13 17.49 31.40 -18.94
CA ASP A 13 16.24 31.72 -18.24
C ASP A 13 15.08 30.83 -18.72
N MET A 14 14.93 30.67 -20.05
CA MET A 14 13.92 29.76 -20.61
C MET A 14 14.14 28.31 -20.20
N ARG A 15 15.40 27.87 -20.09
CA ARG A 15 15.75 26.50 -19.67
C ARG A 15 15.44 26.29 -18.20
N PHE A 16 15.75 27.27 -17.35
CA PHE A 16 15.45 27.21 -15.91
C PHE A 16 13.95 27.22 -15.64
N ALA A 17 13.18 28.09 -16.30
CA ALA A 17 11.72 28.08 -16.18
C ALA A 17 11.10 26.72 -16.55
N LYS A 18 11.63 26.08 -17.60
CA LYS A 18 11.18 24.72 -17.99
C LYS A 18 11.57 23.64 -16.98
N ILE A 19 12.71 23.80 -16.29
CA ILE A 19 13.12 22.90 -15.22
C ILE A 19 12.21 23.07 -14.01
N GLU A 20 11.92 24.32 -13.60
CA GLU A 20 11.00 24.62 -12.50
C GLU A 20 9.63 23.97 -12.72
N THR A 21 9.02 24.16 -13.90
CA THR A 21 7.74 23.52 -14.22
C THR A 21 7.78 22.00 -14.14
N ARG A 22 8.91 21.37 -14.54
CA ARG A 22 9.07 19.91 -14.46
C ARG A 22 9.26 19.43 -13.04
N LEU A 23 9.90 20.22 -12.18
CA LEU A 23 10.07 19.90 -10.76
C LEU A 23 8.73 20.02 -10.03
N ASP A 24 7.91 20.99 -10.37
CA ASP A 24 6.56 21.15 -9.82
C ASP A 24 5.66 19.96 -10.22
N ASP A 25 5.67 19.56 -11.49
CA ASP A 25 4.95 18.36 -11.97
C ASP A 25 5.41 17.08 -11.25
N LEU A 26 6.73 16.93 -11.08
CA LEU A 26 7.28 15.75 -10.40
C LEU A 26 6.89 15.73 -8.92
N SER A 27 6.86 16.89 -8.27
CA SER A 27 6.42 17.03 -6.88
C SER A 27 4.95 16.62 -6.74
N GLY A 28 4.07 17.10 -7.62
CA GLY A 28 2.65 16.69 -7.61
C GLY A 28 2.45 15.19 -7.83
N ARG A 29 3.20 14.59 -8.76
CA ARG A 29 3.16 13.13 -8.99
C ARG A 29 3.69 12.34 -7.81
N PHE A 30 4.65 12.88 -7.06
CA PHE A 30 5.16 12.25 -5.84
C PHE A 30 4.13 12.29 -4.71
N ASP A 31 3.41 13.40 -4.55
CA ASP A 31 2.31 13.52 -3.59
C ASP A 31 1.19 12.52 -3.90
N ASP A 32 0.80 12.39 -5.18
CA ASP A 32 -0.19 11.40 -5.62
C ASP A 32 0.24 9.96 -5.33
N LEU A 33 1.54 9.66 -5.51
CA LEU A 33 2.11 8.36 -5.19
C LEU A 33 2.05 8.10 -3.69
N GLN A 34 2.39 9.08 -2.86
CA GLN A 34 2.34 8.96 -1.41
C GLN A 34 0.91 8.68 -0.92
N VAL A 35 -0.08 9.40 -1.45
CA VAL A 35 -1.51 9.15 -1.14
C VAL A 35 -1.93 7.73 -1.55
N SER A 36 -1.47 7.26 -2.70
CA SER A 36 -1.75 5.91 -3.18
C SER A 36 -1.15 4.84 -2.27
N VAL A 37 0.11 5.01 -1.86
CA VAL A 37 0.81 4.11 -0.93
C VAL A 37 0.10 4.06 0.43
N ASP A 38 -0.27 5.21 0.98
CA ASP A 38 -1.04 5.29 2.23
C ASP A 38 -2.39 4.57 2.11
N GLY A 39 -3.05 4.70 0.96
CA GLY A 39 -4.28 3.98 0.66
C GLY A 39 -4.11 2.47 0.67
N TYR A 40 -3.02 1.96 0.07
CA TYR A 40 -2.70 0.53 0.09
C TYR A 40 -2.34 0.04 1.50
N ALA A 41 -1.57 0.80 2.27
CA ALA A 41 -1.22 0.45 3.64
C ALA A 41 -2.47 0.28 4.52
N LYS A 42 -3.45 1.20 4.41
CA LYS A 42 -4.72 1.11 5.14
C LYS A 42 -5.54 -0.13 4.76
N ARG A 43 -5.59 -0.49 3.47
CA ARG A 43 -6.29 -1.70 3.01
C ARG A 43 -5.60 -2.98 3.48
N ALA A 44 -4.27 -3.00 3.45
CA ALA A 44 -3.50 -4.14 3.95
C ALA A 44 -3.75 -4.38 5.45
N GLU A 45 -3.77 -3.30 6.25
CA GLU A 45 -4.09 -3.38 7.68
C GLU A 45 -5.51 -3.91 7.90
N ALA A 46 -6.50 -3.41 7.16
CA ALA A 46 -7.88 -3.91 7.25
C ALA A 46 -7.99 -5.41 6.93
N TYR A 47 -7.34 -5.86 5.86
CA TYR A 47 -7.31 -7.29 5.52
C TYR A 47 -6.61 -8.14 6.57
N PHE A 48 -5.52 -7.64 7.16
CA PHE A 48 -4.83 -8.34 8.23
C PHE A 48 -5.75 -8.51 9.45
N GLN A 49 -6.45 -7.45 9.86
CA GLN A 49 -7.41 -7.50 10.96
C GLN A 49 -8.56 -8.48 10.69
N GLU A 50 -9.13 -8.46 9.48
CA GLU A 50 -10.16 -9.41 9.07
C GLU A 50 -9.64 -10.86 9.13
N MET A 51 -8.41 -11.11 8.66
CA MET A 51 -7.80 -12.43 8.67
C MET A 51 -7.59 -12.96 10.10
N VAL A 52 -7.18 -12.10 11.03
CA VAL A 52 -7.07 -12.44 12.46
C VAL A 52 -8.44 -12.81 13.03
N MET A 53 -9.49 -12.04 12.70
CA MET A 53 -10.86 -12.34 13.15
C MET A 53 -11.38 -13.65 12.57
N LEU A 54 -11.12 -13.91 11.29
CA LEU A 54 -11.50 -15.17 10.64
C LEU A 54 -10.76 -16.36 11.25
N SER A 55 -9.46 -16.25 11.51
CA SER A 55 -8.67 -17.28 12.20
C SER A 55 -9.24 -17.62 13.58
N HIS A 56 -9.65 -16.61 14.34
CA HIS A 56 -10.32 -16.83 15.63
C HIS A 56 -11.66 -17.56 15.48
N ARG A 57 -12.48 -17.17 14.49
CA ARG A 57 -13.76 -17.87 14.22
C ARG A 57 -13.55 -19.32 13.81
N VAL A 58 -12.57 -19.59 12.95
CA VAL A 58 -12.20 -20.95 12.54
C VAL A 58 -11.80 -21.79 13.75
N SER A 59 -10.97 -21.23 14.64
CA SER A 59 -10.58 -21.89 15.90
C SER A 59 -11.77 -22.22 16.80
N LEU A 60 -12.76 -21.32 16.89
CA LEU A 60 -13.99 -21.56 17.66
C LEU A 60 -14.87 -22.64 17.01
N HIS A 61 -15.03 -22.60 15.69
CA HIS A 61 -15.77 -23.62 14.96
C HIS A 61 -15.12 -25.00 15.12
N GLU A 62 -13.80 -25.09 15.07
CA GLU A 62 -13.08 -26.34 15.32
C GLU A 62 -13.39 -26.89 16.71
N LYS A 63 -13.36 -26.03 17.75
CA LYS A 63 -13.73 -26.42 19.12
C LYS A 63 -15.17 -26.93 19.20
N TRP A 64 -16.12 -26.25 18.58
CA TRP A 64 -17.53 -26.69 18.59
C TRP A 64 -17.72 -28.01 17.86
N LEU A 65 -17.06 -28.20 16.71
CA LEU A 65 -17.10 -29.47 15.97
C LEU A 65 -16.55 -30.62 16.82
N ARG A 66 -15.43 -30.41 17.52
CA ARG A 66 -14.88 -31.41 18.46
C ARG A 66 -15.85 -31.74 19.59
N GLN A 67 -16.48 -30.74 20.21
CA GLN A 67 -17.48 -30.95 21.27
C GLN A 67 -18.73 -31.70 20.77
N ILE A 68 -19.20 -31.39 19.56
CA ILE A 68 -20.34 -32.09 18.95
C ILE A 68 -19.94 -33.55 18.66
N ALA A 69 -18.79 -33.78 18.05
CA ALA A 69 -18.29 -35.10 17.71
C ALA A 69 -18.17 -36.00 18.96
N GLU A 70 -17.63 -35.46 20.05
CA GLU A 70 -17.57 -36.13 21.35
C GLU A 70 -18.96 -36.53 21.86
N LYS A 71 -19.94 -35.61 21.79
CA LYS A 71 -21.32 -35.89 22.23
C LYS A 71 -22.04 -36.95 21.38
N VAL A 72 -21.73 -37.05 20.09
CA VAL A 72 -22.36 -38.03 19.19
C VAL A 72 -21.53 -39.31 19.00
N GLY A 73 -20.39 -39.44 19.69
CA GLY A 73 -19.53 -40.62 19.62
C GLY A 73 -18.76 -40.78 18.29
N VAL A 74 -18.58 -39.69 17.54
CA VAL A 74 -17.81 -39.69 16.28
C VAL A 74 -16.36 -39.31 16.57
N LYS A 75 -15.40 -40.11 16.09
CA LYS A 75 -13.97 -39.74 16.12
C LYS A 75 -13.67 -38.81 14.95
N LEU A 76 -13.09 -37.64 15.24
CA LEU A 76 -12.49 -36.77 14.24
C LEU A 76 -11.02 -37.14 14.07
N GLU A 77 -10.57 -37.23 12.82
CA GLU A 77 -9.14 -37.34 12.50
C GLU A 77 -8.50 -35.95 12.56
N ASP A 78 -7.33 -35.84 13.18
CA ASP A 78 -6.59 -34.58 13.18
C ASP A 78 -6.02 -34.34 11.78
N TYR A 79 -6.42 -33.24 11.15
CA TYR A 79 -5.87 -32.82 9.87
C TYR A 79 -4.49 -32.18 10.12
N GLN A 80 -3.43 -32.87 9.71
CA GLN A 80 -2.07 -32.28 9.72
C GLN A 80 -1.88 -31.44 8.46
N SER A 81 -1.61 -30.14 8.62
CA SER A 81 -1.05 -29.27 7.58
C SER A 81 0.47 -29.27 7.63
#